data_AF-A0A7W0RTA6-F1
#
_entry.id   AF-A0A7W0RTA6-F1
#
_cell.length_a   1.000
_cell.length_b   1.000
_cell.length_c   1.000
_cell.angle_alpha   90.00
_cell.angle_beta   90.00
_cell.angle_gamma   90.00
#
_symmetry.space_group_name_H-M   'P 1'
#
loop_
_entity.id
_entity.type
_entity.pdbx_description
1 polymer ?
#
loop_
_entity_poly.entity_id
_entity_poly.type
_entity_poly.pdbx_seq_one_letter_code
_entity_poly.pdbx_strand_id
1 'polypeptide(L)'
;MAEQHADAKALKLAKELKNTHNWKHLARWHGLGYYELQTEDTGDVPVRLFLTKTLLNDAEDILYRQIVNATRFPGVRMVVITPDTHYGYGVPVGCVLITDADAGAVAMGPVGYDIGCFTADTLVPTADGNSYPIGELAERGGDVFVYAISPDQKIVIAEASAKRTRTNAPLVKVTLDNGREILCTPDHEFMLRDGSYRQAHELT
;
A
#
# COMPACT_ATOMS: atom_id res chain seq x y z
N MET A 1 12.99 43.82 1.20
CA MET A 1 13.44 42.50 1.71
C MET A 1 12.23 41.61 1.68
N ALA A 2 12.12 40.75 0.67
CA ALA A 2 11.03 39.79 0.56
C ALA A 2 11.59 38.43 0.99
N GLU A 3 11.12 37.92 2.12
CA GLU A 3 11.42 36.57 2.59
C GLU A 3 10.89 35.57 1.57
N GLN A 4 11.79 34.75 1.04
CA GLN A 4 11.43 33.59 0.23
C GLN A 4 10.84 32.54 1.16
N HIS A 5 9.51 32.42 1.17
CA HIS A 5 8.83 31.23 1.66
C HIS A 5 9.25 30.05 0.78
N ALA A 6 10.19 29.24 1.27
CA ALA A 6 10.58 27.99 0.63
C ALA A 6 9.36 27.04 0.64
N ASP A 7 8.96 26.63 -0.56
CA ASP A 7 7.88 25.68 -0.83
C ASP A 7 8.05 24.40 0.02
N ALA A 8 7.17 24.22 1.01
CA ALA A 8 7.09 23.00 1.82
C ALA A 8 6.59 21.77 1.02
N LYS A 9 6.41 21.92 -0.30
CA LYS A 9 5.89 20.91 -1.24
C LYS A 9 6.90 20.40 -2.27
N ALA A 10 8.18 20.73 -2.16
CA ALA A 10 9.20 20.01 -2.91
C ALA A 10 9.28 18.57 -2.36
N LEU A 11 8.65 17.61 -3.05
CA LEU A 11 8.93 16.19 -2.89
C LEU A 11 10.45 16.02 -2.97
N LYS A 12 11.09 15.86 -1.80
CA LYS A 12 12.54 15.66 -1.72
C LYS A 12 12.89 14.55 -2.70
N LEU A 13 13.84 14.82 -3.59
CA LEU A 13 14.30 13.84 -4.57
C LEU A 13 14.58 12.54 -3.81
N ALA A 14 13.95 11.46 -4.25
CA ALA A 14 14.10 10.14 -3.65
C ALA A 14 15.60 9.82 -3.56
N LYS A 15 16.15 9.81 -2.35
CA LYS A 15 17.57 9.48 -2.15
C LYS A 15 17.82 8.08 -2.73
N GLU A 16 18.80 7.97 -3.62
CA GLU A 16 19.25 6.69 -4.16
C GLU A 16 19.75 5.81 -3.01
N LEU A 17 19.35 4.54 -3.03
CA LEU A 17 19.77 3.55 -2.04
C LEU A 17 20.94 2.75 -2.61
N LYS A 18 21.99 2.57 -1.81
CA LYS A 18 23.26 2.00 -2.26
C LYS A 18 23.15 0.53 -2.65
N ASN A 19 22.30 -0.22 -1.95
CA ASN A 19 22.23 -1.68 -2.10
C ASN A 19 20.96 -2.18 -2.81
N THR A 20 20.29 -1.32 -3.58
CA THR A 20 19.03 -1.66 -4.28
C THR A 20 19.15 -2.93 -5.13
N HIS A 21 20.28 -3.13 -5.81
CA HIS A 21 20.47 -4.24 -6.76
C HIS A 21 21.09 -5.52 -6.14
N ASN A 22 21.57 -5.47 -4.90
CA ASN A 22 22.34 -6.57 -4.30
C ASN A 22 21.95 -6.92 -2.85
N TRP A 23 20.95 -6.26 -2.26
CA TRP A 23 20.57 -6.44 -0.86
C TRP A 23 20.29 -7.91 -0.48
N LYS A 24 19.73 -8.71 -1.39
CA LYS A 24 19.48 -10.16 -1.18
C LYS A 24 20.77 -10.91 -0.85
N HIS A 25 21.89 -10.53 -1.47
CA HIS A 25 23.22 -11.10 -1.19
C HIS A 25 23.84 -10.59 0.11
N LEU A 26 23.29 -9.54 0.71
CA LEU A 26 23.74 -8.99 1.99
C LEU A 26 22.97 -9.61 3.16
N ALA A 27 21.81 -10.22 2.92
CA ALA A 27 21.11 -11.00 3.92
C ALA A 27 21.95 -12.18 4.42
N ARG A 28 22.08 -12.34 5.73
CA ARG A 28 22.89 -13.37 6.39
C ARG A 28 21.98 -14.28 7.21
N TRP A 29 22.10 -15.60 7.01
CA TRP A 29 21.33 -16.55 7.80
C TRP A 29 21.76 -16.50 9.26
N HIS A 30 20.83 -16.25 10.18
CA HIS A 30 21.14 -16.10 11.60
C HIS A 30 21.17 -17.44 12.36
N GLY A 31 20.55 -18.49 11.82
CA GLY A 31 20.47 -19.81 12.50
C GLY A 31 19.27 -19.98 13.44
N LEU A 32 18.54 -18.91 13.76
CA LEU A 32 17.30 -18.96 14.56
C LEU A 32 16.02 -18.94 13.71
N GLY A 33 16.12 -19.29 12.43
CA GLY A 33 14.96 -19.36 11.53
C GLY A 33 14.69 -18.09 10.71
N TYR A 34 15.61 -17.13 10.69
CA TYR A 34 15.50 -15.91 9.88
C TYR A 34 16.83 -15.48 9.27
N TYR A 35 16.77 -14.62 8.25
CA TYR A 35 17.89 -13.86 7.75
C TYR A 35 17.96 -12.49 8.42
N GLU A 36 19.16 -12.05 8.76
CA GLU A 36 19.44 -10.70 9.21
C GLU A 36 19.92 -9.86 8.02
N LEU A 37 19.38 -8.64 7.89
CA LEU A 37 19.78 -7.68 6.88
C LEU A 37 20.20 -6.38 7.58
N GLN A 38 21.48 -6.07 7.53
CA GLN A 38 22.04 -4.81 7.98
C GLN A 38 22.82 -4.19 6.82
N THR A 39 22.42 -2.99 6.41
CA THR A 39 23.10 -2.23 5.37
C THR A 39 23.27 -0.78 5.79
N GLU A 40 24.08 -0.03 5.05
CA GLU A 40 24.21 1.42 5.24
C GLU A 40 22.88 2.17 5.07
N ASP A 41 21.94 1.61 4.28
CA ASP A 41 20.65 2.25 4.03
C ASP A 41 19.65 2.00 5.17
N THR A 42 19.75 0.86 5.87
CA THR A 42 18.90 0.52 7.04
C THR A 42 19.36 1.21 8.32
N GLY A 43 20.61 1.69 8.37
CA GLY A 43 21.18 2.39 9.52
C GLY A 43 21.43 1.43 10.68
N ASP A 44 21.13 1.87 11.91
CA ASP A 44 21.30 1.07 13.14
C ASP A 44 20.08 0.20 13.47
N VAL A 45 19.02 0.27 12.65
CA VAL A 45 17.79 -0.50 12.89
C VAL A 45 17.96 -1.92 12.32
N PRO A 46 17.92 -2.97 13.17
CA PRO A 46 18.00 -4.34 12.70
C PRO A 46 16.79 -4.72 11.86
N VAL A 47 17.03 -5.45 10.77
CA VAL A 47 16.00 -6.03 9.91
C VAL A 47 16.06 -7.55 9.96
N ARG A 48 14.94 -8.19 10.27
CA ARG A 48 14.78 -9.65 10.25
C ARG A 48 13.85 -10.08 9.13
N LEU A 49 14.30 -11.01 8.30
CA LEU A 49 13.53 -11.56 7.19
C LEU A 49 13.21 -13.03 7.49
N PHE A 50 11.95 -13.33 7.78
CA PHE A 50 11.46 -14.69 7.94
C PHE A 50 11.13 -15.27 6.57
N LEU A 51 12.16 -15.51 5.77
CA LEU A 51 12.05 -16.04 4.42
C LEU A 51 12.84 -17.35 4.31
N THR A 52 12.33 -18.29 3.52
CA THR A 52 13.17 -19.38 3.02
C THR A 52 14.14 -18.83 1.98
N LYS A 53 15.20 -19.59 1.65
CA LYS A 53 16.13 -19.20 0.58
C LYS A 53 15.41 -18.93 -0.75
N THR A 54 14.40 -19.74 -1.08
CA THR A 54 13.58 -19.57 -2.28
C THR A 54 12.80 -18.25 -2.22
N LEU A 55 12.08 -18.00 -1.13
CA LEU A 55 11.32 -16.77 -0.96
C LEU A 55 12.20 -15.52 -0.99
N LEU A 56 13.41 -15.57 -0.42
CA LEU A 56 14.36 -14.45 -0.46
C LEU A 56 14.85 -14.16 -1.89
N ASN A 57 15.08 -15.21 -2.69
CA ASN A 57 15.50 -15.03 -4.08
C ASN A 57 14.37 -14.44 -4.94
N ASP A 58 13.14 -14.92 -4.71
CA ASP A 58 11.93 -14.53 -5.47
C ASP A 58 11.35 -13.17 -5.03
N ALA A 59 11.76 -12.66 -3.86
CA ALA A 59 11.33 -11.38 -3.32
C ALA A 59 11.55 -10.23 -4.34
N GLU A 60 10.56 -9.37 -4.52
CA GLU A 60 10.65 -8.26 -5.49
C GLU A 60 11.76 -7.26 -5.09
N ASP A 61 12.50 -6.71 -6.08
CA ASP A 61 13.60 -5.80 -5.78
C ASP A 61 13.14 -4.49 -5.11
N ILE A 62 11.89 -4.07 -5.39
CA ILE A 62 11.27 -2.89 -4.78
C ILE A 62 11.13 -3.00 -3.26
N LEU A 63 11.06 -4.23 -2.72
CA LEU A 63 10.92 -4.47 -1.28
C LEU A 63 12.05 -3.86 -0.47
N TYR A 64 13.27 -3.82 -1.02
CA TYR A 64 14.40 -3.22 -0.30
C TYR A 64 14.16 -1.75 0.04
N ARG A 65 13.61 -0.99 -0.91
CA ARG A 65 13.28 0.41 -0.68
C ARG A 65 12.22 0.56 0.40
N GLN A 66 11.24 -0.32 0.39
CA GLN A 66 10.15 -0.30 1.36
C GLN A 66 10.62 -0.72 2.76
N ILE A 67 11.52 -1.70 2.86
CA ILE A 67 12.21 -2.09 4.10
C ILE A 67 13.00 -0.90 4.66
N VAL A 68 13.79 -0.22 3.81
CA VAL A 68 14.55 0.98 4.21
C VAL A 68 13.63 2.14 4.62
N ASN A 69 12.47 2.30 4.00
CA ASN A 69 11.49 3.28 4.46
C ASN A 69 10.97 2.91 5.86
N ALA A 70 10.66 1.64 6.11
CA ALA A 70 10.21 1.15 7.40
C ALA A 70 11.22 1.41 8.53
N THR A 71 12.53 1.30 8.25
CA THR A 71 13.58 1.58 9.26
C THR A 71 13.74 3.07 9.59
N ARG A 72 13.17 3.97 8.77
CA ARG A 72 13.36 5.44 8.92
C ARG A 72 12.26 6.13 9.71
N PHE A 73 11.20 5.42 10.10
CA PHE A 73 10.18 6.01 10.97
C PHE A 73 10.80 6.34 12.34
N PRO A 74 10.50 7.52 12.92
CA PRO A 74 11.03 7.91 14.23
C PRO A 74 10.76 6.85 15.30
N GLY A 75 11.81 6.50 16.06
CA GLY A 75 11.71 5.56 17.19
C GLY A 75 11.55 4.09 16.82
N VAL A 76 11.58 3.71 15.53
CA VAL A 76 11.64 2.29 15.15
C VAL A 76 12.93 1.66 15.66
N ARG A 77 12.78 0.55 16.37
CA ARG A 77 13.86 -0.24 16.98
C ARG A 77 14.15 -1.53 16.22
N MET A 78 13.22 -2.02 15.42
CA MET A 78 13.40 -3.21 14.58
C MET A 78 12.34 -3.25 13.48
N VAL A 79 12.73 -3.78 12.31
CA VAL A 79 11.79 -4.15 11.24
C VAL A 79 11.81 -5.66 11.06
N VAL A 80 10.64 -6.27 10.95
CA VAL A 80 10.48 -7.68 10.63
C VAL A 80 9.69 -7.83 9.35
N ILE A 81 10.11 -8.73 8.49
CA ILE A 81 9.45 -9.06 7.22
C ILE A 81 9.00 -10.52 7.28
N THR A 82 7.72 -10.75 7.02
CA THR A 82 7.06 -12.05 7.10
C THR A 82 7.14 -12.82 5.77
N PRO A 83 6.85 -14.14 5.76
CA PRO A 83 6.97 -14.98 4.56
C PRO A 83 6.11 -14.58 3.36
N ASP A 84 5.01 -13.86 3.59
CA ASP A 84 4.02 -13.40 2.62
C ASP A 84 4.28 -11.96 2.12
N THR A 85 5.49 -11.44 2.39
CA THR A 85 5.87 -10.08 1.99
C THR A 85 5.73 -9.85 0.49
N HIS A 86 5.18 -8.70 0.14
CA HIS A 86 5.07 -8.22 -1.24
C HIS A 86 4.93 -6.71 -1.25
N TYR A 87 4.94 -6.13 -2.46
CA TYR A 87 4.81 -4.69 -2.64
C TYR A 87 3.61 -4.10 -1.87
N GLY A 88 3.88 -3.14 -0.98
CA GLY A 88 2.87 -2.40 -0.23
C GLY A 88 2.87 -0.89 -0.49
N TYR A 89 2.13 -0.13 0.31
CA TYR A 89 2.10 1.34 0.22
C TYR A 89 3.12 1.96 1.19
N GLY A 90 4.25 2.43 0.65
CA GLY A 90 5.34 3.05 1.41
C GLY A 90 6.26 2.05 2.14
N VAL A 91 5.67 1.03 2.77
CA VAL A 91 6.34 -0.13 3.39
C VAL A 91 5.80 -1.44 2.78
N PRO A 92 6.44 -2.60 2.99
CA PRO A 92 5.93 -3.88 2.49
C PRO A 92 4.62 -4.27 3.16
N VAL A 93 3.73 -4.94 2.43
CA VAL A 93 2.74 -5.81 3.10
C VAL A 93 3.49 -6.94 3.77
N GLY A 94 3.06 -7.38 4.96
CA GLY A 94 3.81 -8.35 5.75
C GLY A 94 5.02 -7.77 6.50
N CYS A 95 5.01 -6.47 6.80
CA CYS A 95 6.02 -5.87 7.68
C CYS A 95 5.49 -5.68 9.11
N VAL A 96 6.39 -5.80 10.08
CA VAL A 96 6.16 -5.43 11.48
C VAL A 96 7.21 -4.41 11.88
N LEU A 97 6.77 -3.27 12.39
CA LEU A 97 7.65 -2.23 12.94
C LEU A 97 7.55 -2.28 14.46
N ILE A 98 8.66 -2.61 15.12
CA ILE A 98 8.76 -2.47 16.59
C ILE A 98 9.21 -1.05 16.86
N THR A 99 8.37 -0.26 17.52
CA THR A 99 8.61 1.16 17.80
C THR A 99 8.69 1.41 19.31
N ASP A 100 9.42 2.44 19.69
CA ASP A 100 9.48 2.92 21.07
C ASP A 100 8.08 3.35 21.55
N ALA A 101 7.66 2.88 22.72
CA ALA A 101 6.29 3.10 23.20
C ALA A 101 6.01 4.56 23.60
N ASP A 102 7.04 5.28 24.06
CA ASP A 102 6.89 6.63 24.60
C ASP A 102 7.17 7.71 23.56
N ALA A 103 8.15 7.47 22.67
CA ALA A 103 8.63 8.47 21.72
C ALA A 103 8.57 8.03 20.24
N GLY A 104 8.13 6.79 19.97
CA GLY A 104 8.09 6.23 18.64
C GLY A 104 6.90 6.71 17.81
N ALA A 105 7.06 6.67 16.49
CA ALA A 105 5.99 7.01 15.57
C ALA A 105 4.93 5.90 15.51
N VAL A 106 3.66 6.32 15.55
CA VAL A 106 2.53 5.52 15.06
C VAL A 106 2.35 5.85 13.58
N ALA A 107 2.73 4.92 12.72
CA ALA A 107 2.66 5.10 11.28
C ALA A 107 1.43 4.37 10.71
N MET A 108 0.50 5.13 10.11
CA MET A 108 -0.74 4.58 9.55
C MET A 108 -0.51 3.77 8.26
N GLY A 109 0.51 4.11 7.47
CA GLY A 109 0.83 3.37 6.22
C GLY A 109 1.09 1.87 6.45
N PRO A 110 1.99 1.49 7.39
CA PRO A 110 2.24 0.10 7.77
C PRO A 110 1.07 -0.68 8.38
N VAL A 111 0.04 0.00 8.91
CA VAL A 111 -1.19 -0.68 9.38
C VAL A 111 -2.01 -1.20 8.20
N GLY A 112 -1.83 -0.59 7.03
CA GLY A 112 -2.58 -0.90 5.82
C GLY A 112 -3.88 -0.12 5.75
N TYR A 113 -4.31 0.13 4.52
CA TYR A 113 -5.68 0.57 4.26
C TYR A 113 -6.49 -0.68 3.96
N ASP A 114 -7.48 -0.98 4.80
CA ASP A 114 -8.54 -1.91 4.43
C ASP A 114 -9.60 -1.11 3.67
N ILE A 115 -9.26 -0.74 2.43
CA ILE A 115 -10.17 -0.01 1.56
C ILE A 115 -11.33 -0.96 1.29
N GLY A 116 -12.51 -0.61 1.79
CA GLY A 116 -13.69 -1.46 1.69
C GLY A 116 -13.94 -1.93 0.26
N CYS A 117 -14.72 -2.96 0.10
CA CYS A 117 -14.76 -3.73 -1.14
C CYS A 117 -16.13 -3.68 -1.81
N PHE A 118 -16.14 -3.90 -3.12
CA PHE A 118 -17.35 -4.08 -3.92
C PHE A 118 -17.66 -5.57 -4.14
N THR A 119 -18.89 -5.88 -4.54
CA THR A 119 -19.24 -7.22 -5.01
C THR A 119 -18.60 -7.51 -6.38
N ALA A 120 -18.33 -8.79 -6.66
CA ALA A 120 -17.58 -9.24 -7.85
C ALA A 120 -18.24 -8.85 -9.19
N ASP A 121 -19.55 -8.65 -9.20
CA ASP A 121 -20.36 -8.22 -10.34
C ASP A 121 -20.32 -6.70 -10.58
N THR A 122 -19.68 -5.92 -9.71
CA THR A 122 -19.55 -4.47 -9.87
C THR A 122 -18.73 -4.14 -11.13
N LEU A 123 -19.35 -3.41 -12.05
CA LEU A 123 -18.73 -3.00 -13.30
C LEU A 123 -17.74 -1.84 -13.08
N VAL A 124 -16.50 -2.04 -13.54
CA VAL A 124 -15.43 -1.05 -13.50
C VAL A 124 -15.20 -0.50 -14.92
N PRO A 125 -15.45 0.81 -15.16
CA PRO A 125 -15.08 1.46 -16.41
C PRO A 125 -13.57 1.53 -16.58
N THR A 126 -13.06 0.98 -17.68
CA THR A 126 -11.63 0.93 -18.00
C THR A 126 -11.29 1.94 -19.09
N ALA A 127 -10.02 2.33 -19.16
CA ALA A 127 -9.51 3.33 -20.09
C ALA A 127 -9.53 2.87 -21.57
N ASP A 128 -9.79 1.59 -21.82
CA ASP A 128 -10.00 1.02 -23.16
C ASP A 128 -11.42 1.27 -23.71
N GLY A 129 -12.29 1.93 -22.91
CA GLY A 129 -13.66 2.28 -23.28
C GLY A 129 -14.70 1.21 -22.94
N ASN A 130 -14.29 0.08 -22.36
CA ASN A 130 -15.20 -0.98 -21.92
C ASN A 130 -15.49 -0.89 -20.42
N SER A 131 -16.37 -1.76 -19.93
CA SER A 131 -16.59 -1.96 -18.50
C SER A 131 -16.62 -3.45 -18.20
N TYR A 132 -15.91 -3.86 -17.15
CA TYR A 132 -15.75 -5.26 -16.78
C TYR A 132 -16.16 -5.47 -15.32
N PRO A 133 -16.78 -6.61 -14.96
CA PRO A 133 -16.95 -6.98 -13.57
C PRO A 133 -15.60 -7.02 -12.85
N ILE A 134 -15.51 -6.42 -11.66
CA ILE A 134 -14.26 -6.38 -10.88
C ILE A 134 -13.77 -7.79 -10.52
N GLY A 135 -14.68 -8.77 -10.41
CA GLY A 135 -14.35 -10.18 -10.23
C GLY A 135 -13.57 -10.76 -11.41
N GLU A 136 -13.99 -10.47 -12.64
CA GLU A 136 -13.26 -10.91 -13.85
C GLU A 136 -11.90 -10.24 -13.96
N LEU A 137 -11.80 -8.96 -13.62
CA LEU A 137 -10.53 -8.24 -13.57
C LEU A 137 -9.58 -8.86 -12.53
N ALA A 138 -10.11 -9.27 -11.37
CA ALA A 138 -9.33 -9.92 -10.33
C ALA A 138 -8.86 -11.33 -10.73
N GLU A 139 -9.66 -12.07 -11.50
CA GLU A 139 -9.29 -13.40 -12.04
C GLU A 139 -8.27 -13.30 -13.19
N ARG A 140 -8.44 -12.32 -14.07
CA ARG A 140 -7.51 -12.05 -15.18
C ARG A 140 -6.11 -11.73 -14.66
N GLY A 141 -6.03 -10.96 -13.57
CA GLY A 141 -4.79 -10.46 -13.01
C GLY A 141 -4.08 -9.45 -13.92
N GLY A 142 -3.00 -8.87 -13.40
CA GLY A 142 -2.25 -7.81 -14.07
C GLY A 142 -2.87 -6.41 -13.90
N ASP A 143 -2.22 -5.43 -14.50
CA ASP A 143 -2.56 -4.02 -14.35
C ASP A 143 -3.71 -3.62 -15.29
N VAL A 144 -4.64 -2.83 -14.76
CA VAL A 144 -5.81 -2.30 -15.46
C VAL A 144 -5.76 -0.79 -15.40
N PHE A 145 -5.86 -0.13 -16.56
CA PHE A 145 -5.97 1.32 -16.62
C PHE A 145 -7.42 1.75 -16.41
N VAL A 146 -7.68 2.58 -15.41
CA VAL A 146 -9.01 3.06 -15.02
C VAL A 146 -9.04 4.58 -14.97
N TYR A 147 -10.23 5.15 -14.92
CA TYR A 147 -10.41 6.56 -14.62
C TYR A 147 -10.39 6.77 -13.10
N ALA A 148 -9.57 7.71 -12.63
CA ALA A 148 -9.46 8.11 -11.24
C ALA A 148 -9.59 9.64 -11.10
N ILE A 149 -9.74 10.13 -9.88
CA ILE A 149 -9.79 11.56 -9.58
C ILE A 149 -8.51 11.93 -8.82
N SER A 150 -7.76 12.92 -9.33
CA SER A 150 -6.55 13.44 -8.69
C SER A 150 -6.87 14.29 -7.44
N PRO A 151 -5.88 14.59 -6.58
CA PRO A 151 -6.08 15.50 -5.45
C PRO A 151 -6.62 16.90 -5.83
N ASP A 152 -6.36 17.35 -7.06
CA ASP A 152 -6.89 18.60 -7.62
C ASP A 152 -8.27 18.43 -8.28
N GLN A 153 -8.96 17.32 -8.00
CA GLN A 153 -10.28 16.96 -8.53
C GLN A 153 -10.36 16.84 -10.06
N LYS A 154 -9.26 16.44 -10.70
CA LYS A 154 -9.21 16.20 -12.16
C LYS A 154 -9.34 14.72 -12.48
N ILE A 155 -10.11 14.39 -13.51
CA ILE A 155 -10.15 13.01 -14.04
C ILE A 155 -8.81 12.71 -14.72
N VAL A 156 -8.19 11.61 -14.30
CA VAL A 156 -6.92 11.10 -14.84
C VAL A 156 -7.03 9.61 -15.15
N ILE A 157 -6.17 9.10 -16.02
CA ILE A 157 -5.99 7.66 -16.19
C ILE A 157 -4.96 7.20 -15.16
N ALA A 158 -5.29 6.17 -14.40
CA ALA A 158 -4.43 5.58 -13.39
C ALA A 158 -4.35 4.06 -13.57
N GLU A 159 -3.20 3.51 -13.20
CA GLU A 159 -2.98 2.07 -13.11
C GLU A 159 -3.61 1.54 -11.82
N ALA A 160 -4.35 0.44 -11.92
CA ALA A 160 -5.04 -0.20 -10.81
C ALA A 160 -4.98 -1.73 -10.93
N SER A 161 -5.06 -2.41 -9.79
CA SER A 161 -5.15 -3.87 -9.71
C SER A 161 -6.43 -4.28 -8.99
N ALA A 162 -7.17 -5.24 -9.54
CA ALA A 162 -8.30 -5.86 -8.85
C ALA A 162 -7.84 -7.13 -8.11
N LYS A 163 -8.32 -7.32 -6.87
CA LYS A 163 -8.01 -8.50 -6.05
C LYS A 163 -9.24 -8.93 -5.26
N ARG A 164 -9.44 -10.23 -5.09
CA ARG A 164 -10.43 -10.76 -4.13
C ARG A 164 -9.85 -10.71 -2.72
N THR A 165 -10.42 -9.86 -1.88
CA THR A 165 -9.93 -9.59 -0.52
C THR A 165 -10.75 -10.30 0.57
N ARG A 166 -12.06 -10.51 0.34
CA ARG A 166 -12.98 -11.09 1.33
C ARG A 166 -13.96 -12.06 0.66
N THR A 167 -14.50 -13.00 1.43
CA THR A 167 -15.62 -13.89 1.06
C THR A 167 -16.67 -13.85 2.17
N ASN A 168 -17.96 -13.96 1.82
CA ASN A 168 -19.08 -13.92 2.76
C ASN A 168 -19.09 -12.72 3.72
N ALA A 169 -18.69 -11.54 3.23
CA ALA A 169 -18.69 -10.31 4.01
C ALA A 169 -20.10 -9.70 4.13
N PRO A 170 -20.43 -8.99 5.22
CA PRO A 170 -21.61 -8.13 5.28
C PRO A 170 -21.60 -7.10 4.16
N LEU A 171 -22.78 -6.83 3.58
CA LEU A 171 -22.95 -5.86 2.51
C LEU A 171 -23.98 -4.81 2.89
N VAL A 172 -23.76 -3.59 2.40
CA VAL A 172 -24.73 -2.51 2.35
C VAL A 172 -24.99 -2.10 0.90
N LYS A 173 -26.14 -1.49 0.66
CA LYS A 173 -26.52 -0.96 -0.65
C LYS A 173 -26.50 0.56 -0.61
N VAL A 174 -25.68 1.18 -1.44
CA VAL A 174 -25.61 2.63 -1.60
C VAL A 174 -26.35 3.01 -2.88
N THR A 175 -27.34 3.88 -2.76
CA THR A 175 -28.08 4.43 -3.91
C THR A 175 -27.52 5.82 -4.24
N LEU A 176 -27.03 5.99 -5.46
CA LEU A 176 -26.51 7.26 -5.95
C LEU A 176 -27.67 8.20 -6.35
N ASP A 177 -27.35 9.49 -6.50
CA ASP A 177 -28.30 10.52 -6.95
C ASP A 177 -28.88 10.28 -8.35
N ASN A 178 -28.20 9.48 -9.18
CA ASN A 178 -28.66 9.03 -10.49
C ASN A 178 -29.50 7.75 -10.44
N GLY A 179 -29.84 7.26 -9.24
CA GLY A 179 -30.65 6.06 -9.01
C GLY A 179 -29.89 4.73 -9.19
N ARG A 180 -28.61 4.76 -9.56
CA ARG A 180 -27.79 3.54 -9.59
C ARG A 180 -27.51 3.04 -8.18
N GLU A 181 -27.42 1.74 -8.05
CA GLU A 181 -27.16 1.07 -6.78
C GLU A 181 -25.79 0.41 -6.81
N ILE A 182 -25.07 0.49 -5.70
CA ILE A 182 -23.76 -0.14 -5.52
C ILE A 182 -23.82 -1.00 -4.26
N LEU A 183 -23.42 -2.27 -4.39
CA LEU A 183 -23.27 -3.19 -3.26
C LEU A 183 -21.81 -3.21 -2.81
N CYS A 184 -21.57 -2.92 -1.54
CA CYS A 184 -20.23 -2.80 -0.98
C CYS A 184 -20.20 -3.19 0.50
N THR A 185 -19.02 -3.36 1.07
CA THR A 185 -18.87 -3.58 2.51
C THR A 185 -19.16 -2.30 3.29
N PRO A 186 -19.67 -2.38 4.54
CA PRO A 186 -20.06 -1.20 5.34
C PRO A 186 -18.97 -0.12 5.50
N ASP A 187 -17.71 -0.54 5.49
CA ASP A 187 -16.49 0.25 5.64
C ASP A 187 -15.97 0.87 4.32
N HIS A 188 -16.61 0.58 3.17
CA HIS A 188 -16.20 1.16 1.89
C HIS A 188 -16.40 2.68 1.89
N GLU A 189 -15.34 3.44 1.63
CA GLU A 189 -15.40 4.90 1.59
C GLU A 189 -15.81 5.40 0.20
N PHE A 190 -16.85 6.22 0.15
CA PHE A 190 -17.25 6.96 -1.03
C PHE A 190 -16.73 8.40 -0.95
N MET A 191 -16.15 8.88 -2.05
CA MET A 191 -15.83 10.29 -2.19
C MET A 191 -17.10 11.10 -2.44
N LEU A 192 -17.35 12.10 -1.60
CA LEU A 192 -18.42 13.07 -1.71
C LEU A 192 -18.09 14.15 -2.73
N ARG A 193 -19.09 14.96 -3.12
CA ARG A 193 -18.94 16.03 -4.13
C ARG A 193 -17.95 17.13 -3.74
N ASP A 194 -17.67 17.29 -2.45
CA ASP A 194 -16.68 18.25 -1.94
C ASP A 194 -15.25 17.66 -1.88
N GLY A 195 -15.08 16.39 -2.28
CA GLY A 195 -13.81 15.67 -2.23
C GLY A 195 -13.51 15.01 -0.88
N SER A 196 -14.36 15.18 0.14
CA SER A 196 -14.25 14.42 1.39
C SER A 196 -14.69 12.97 1.19
N TYR A 197 -14.33 12.08 2.11
CA TYR A 197 -14.72 10.66 2.07
C TYR A 197 -15.63 10.32 3.25
N ARG A 198 -16.57 9.39 3.01
CA ARG A 198 -17.45 8.85 4.06
C ARG A 198 -17.70 7.37 3.84
N GLN A 199 -17.78 6.59 4.92
CA GLN A 199 -18.06 5.17 4.85
C GLN A 199 -19.50 4.89 4.40
N ALA A 200 -19.70 3.79 3.68
CA ALA A 200 -20.96 3.42 3.07
C ALA A 200 -22.13 3.35 4.07
N HIS A 201 -21.88 2.84 5.27
CA HIS A 201 -22.91 2.72 6.31
C HIS A 201 -23.30 4.06 6.97
N GLU A 202 -22.54 5.12 6.75
CA GLU A 202 -22.82 6.48 7.23
C GLU A 202 -23.47 7.37 6.16
N LEU A 203 -23.69 6.83 4.96
CA LEU A 203 -24.42 7.51 3.88
C LEU A 203 -25.93 7.32 4.12
N THR A 204 -26.64 8.44 4.22
CA THR A 204 -28.10 8.51 4.43
C THR A 204 -28.83 8.88 3.16
#